data_AF-A0A1X7SS31-F1
#
_entry.id   AF-A0A1X7SS31-F1
#
_cell.length_a   1.000
_cell.length_b   1.000
_cell.length_c   1.000
_cell.angle_alpha   90.00
_cell.angle_beta   90.00
_cell.angle_gamma   90.00
#
_symmetry.space_group_name_H-M   'P 1'
#
loop_
_entity.id
_entity.type
_entity.pdbx_description
1 polymer ?
#
loop_
_entity_poly.entity_id
_entity_poly.type
_entity_poly.pdbx_seq_one_letter_code
_entity_poly.pdbx_strand_id
1 'polypeptide(L)'
;MSLCCVESLSSRLQELPVILLLGVRAVHNGFGLNFTPSILSVLKWDMIIKDPLQSIIPKTLEMLCFDSSLSFHFTPSFSQSLLGGFEGQLLPIANLKKSIQYHLLEHFYWQPLSFLCDSISSGTIRKDIKSLSKDQVEMIRSSPSMMSYVESVDFEERKALLQDDSHLKAKAEEFLKDIQLFYQSLEPAVKTLYILLYRKTSKDKLAKLKMLLSYITESQGKDFYV
;
A
#
# COMPACT_ATOMS: atom_id res chain seq x y z
N MET A 1 23.62 13.60 -26.19
CA MET A 1 23.25 13.74 -27.62
C MET A 1 24.19 14.79 -28.19
N SER A 2 25.07 14.44 -29.12
CA SER A 2 25.99 15.41 -29.71
C SER A 2 25.21 16.41 -30.57
N LEU A 3 25.59 17.70 -30.58
CA LEU A 3 24.92 18.75 -31.37
C LEU A 3 24.78 18.36 -32.85
N CYS A 4 25.74 17.59 -33.37
CA CYS A 4 25.79 17.07 -34.74
C CYS A 4 24.57 16.20 -35.12
N CYS A 5 23.97 15.50 -34.16
CA CYS A 5 22.78 14.68 -34.42
C CYS A 5 21.53 15.53 -34.67
N VAL A 6 21.39 16.67 -33.99
CA VAL A 6 20.20 17.54 -34.13
C VAL A 6 20.22 18.27 -35.47
N GLU A 7 21.39 18.75 -35.89
CA GLU A 7 21.56 19.40 -37.21
C GLU A 7 21.33 18.42 -38.37
N SER A 8 21.84 17.18 -38.25
CA SER A 8 21.64 16.13 -39.24
C SER A 8 20.18 15.67 -39.36
N LEU A 9 19.41 15.73 -38.27
CA LEU A 9 17.98 15.44 -38.27
C LEU A 9 17.16 16.63 -38.82
N SER A 10 17.61 17.86 -38.56
CA SER A 10 16.99 19.08 -39.08
C SER A 10 16.98 19.14 -40.61
N SER A 11 18.08 18.72 -41.27
CA SER A 11 18.17 18.76 -42.73
C SER A 11 17.21 17.80 -43.44
N ARG A 12 16.59 16.87 -42.71
CA ARG A 12 15.67 15.85 -43.23
C ARG A 12 14.22 16.04 -42.80
N LEU A 13 13.88 17.15 -42.15
CA LEU A 13 12.52 17.43 -41.67
C LEU A 13 11.45 17.46 -42.78
N GLN A 14 11.84 17.72 -44.02
CA GLN A 14 10.93 17.70 -45.18
C GLN A 14 10.60 16.28 -45.66
N GLU A 15 11.46 15.30 -45.38
CA GLU A 15 11.26 13.90 -45.76
C GLU A 15 10.62 13.08 -44.63
N LEU A 16 10.85 13.47 -43.37
CA LEU A 16 10.39 12.72 -42.21
C LEU A 16 10.06 13.66 -41.03
N PRO A 17 8.82 13.67 -40.52
CA PRO A 17 8.50 14.41 -39.30
C PRO A 17 9.14 13.71 -38.09
N VAL A 18 10.13 14.37 -37.46
CA VAL A 18 10.84 13.84 -36.30
C VAL A 18 10.34 14.53 -35.02
N ILE A 19 9.90 13.74 -34.04
CA ILE A 19 9.57 14.21 -32.68
C ILE A 19 10.63 13.67 -31.72
N LEU A 20 11.27 14.56 -30.95
CA LEU A 20 12.30 14.20 -29.97
C LEU A 20 11.74 14.27 -28.55
N LEU A 21 11.71 13.13 -27.85
CA LEU A 21 11.34 13.06 -26.43
C LEU A 21 12.60 13.04 -25.57
N LEU A 22 12.84 14.12 -24.82
CA LEU A 22 14.02 14.28 -23.96
C LEU A 22 13.66 14.08 -22.48
N GLY A 23 14.19 13.01 -21.87
CA GLY A 23 14.06 12.77 -20.44
C GLY A 23 15.10 13.56 -19.62
N VAL A 24 14.69 14.64 -18.98
CA VAL A 24 15.58 15.48 -18.14
C VAL A 24 15.34 15.18 -16.66
N ARG A 25 16.42 14.92 -15.90
CA ARG A 25 16.36 14.50 -14.49
C ARG A 25 16.24 15.68 -13.50
N ALA A 26 16.73 16.86 -13.85
CA ALA A 26 16.65 18.07 -13.02
C ALA A 26 16.60 19.32 -13.90
N VAL A 27 15.54 20.12 -13.75
CA VAL A 27 15.49 21.47 -14.31
C VAL A 27 16.14 22.39 -13.28
N HIS A 28 17.47 22.53 -13.35
CA HIS A 28 18.13 23.70 -12.78
C HIS A 28 17.89 24.87 -13.76
N ASN A 29 18.07 26.12 -13.33
CA ASN A 29 17.74 27.34 -14.09
C ASN A 29 18.39 27.38 -15.50
N GLY A 30 17.67 26.80 -16.48
CA GLY A 30 18.20 26.48 -17.79
C GLY A 30 18.43 24.97 -17.90
N PHE A 31 17.73 24.33 -18.84
CA PHE A 31 18.09 23.00 -19.32
C PHE A 31 19.63 22.90 -19.36
N GLY A 32 20.24 21.97 -18.63
CA GLY A 32 21.68 21.68 -18.71
C GLY A 32 22.11 21.11 -20.07
N LEU A 33 21.32 21.37 -21.11
CA LEU A 33 21.60 21.11 -22.51
C LEU A 33 22.19 22.40 -23.07
N ASN A 34 23.49 22.40 -23.30
CA ASN A 34 24.19 23.47 -23.99
C ASN A 34 23.80 23.46 -25.48
N PHE A 35 22.58 23.87 -25.79
CA PHE A 35 22.16 24.06 -27.18
C PHE A 35 22.72 25.38 -27.69
N THR A 36 23.29 25.35 -28.88
CA THR A 36 23.67 26.58 -29.58
C THR A 36 22.41 27.35 -30.00
N PRO A 37 22.48 28.70 -30.11
CA PRO A 37 21.35 29.51 -30.58
C PRO A 37 20.76 29.05 -31.92
N SER A 38 21.58 28.50 -32.81
CA SER A 38 21.18 27.95 -34.11
C SER A 38 20.27 26.71 -34.00
N ILE A 39 20.39 25.94 -32.93
CA ILE A 39 19.53 24.77 -32.69
C ILE A 39 18.19 25.20 -32.07
N LEU A 40 18.23 26.20 -31.18
CA LEU A 40 17.02 26.74 -30.54
C LEU A 40 16.05 27.39 -31.53
N SER A 41 16.55 27.96 -32.64
CA SER A 41 15.69 28.57 -33.66
C SER A 41 14.91 27.57 -34.50
N VAL A 42 15.36 26.31 -34.58
CA VAL A 42 14.71 25.24 -35.35
C VAL A 42 13.80 24.38 -34.47
N LEU A 43 14.12 24.24 -33.18
CA LEU A 43 13.36 23.43 -32.25
C LEU A 43 12.09 24.14 -31.77
N LYS A 44 10.93 23.59 -32.14
CA LYS A 44 9.70 23.81 -31.37
C LYS A 44 9.66 22.80 -30.25
N TRP A 45 9.58 23.26 -29.01
CA TRP A 45 9.59 22.40 -27.83
C TRP A 45 8.40 22.71 -26.94
N ASP A 46 7.80 21.65 -26.40
CA ASP A 46 6.84 21.70 -25.32
C ASP A 46 7.42 20.95 -24.13
N MET A 47 7.22 21.51 -22.93
CA MET A 47 7.71 20.90 -21.70
C MET A 47 6.57 20.15 -21.00
N ILE A 48 6.72 18.83 -20.90
CA ILE A 48 5.84 17.98 -20.10
C ILE A 48 6.52 17.72 -18.77
N ILE A 49 6.09 18.43 -17.72
CA ILE A 49 6.54 18.15 -16.35
C ILE A 49 5.70 16.98 -15.82
N LYS A 50 6.36 15.88 -15.47
CA LYS A 50 5.71 14.80 -14.71
C LYS A 50 5.66 15.18 -13.23
N ASP A 51 4.58 14.76 -12.57
CA ASP A 51 4.43 14.83 -11.12
C ASP A 51 5.72 14.34 -10.42
N PRO A 52 6.26 15.09 -9.45
CA PRO A 52 7.47 14.67 -8.74
C PRO A 52 7.23 13.33 -8.04
N LEU A 53 8.25 12.48 -7.98
CA LEU A 53 8.20 11.15 -7.32
C LEU A 53 7.62 11.22 -5.89
N GLN A 54 7.85 12.35 -5.22
CA GLN A 54 7.35 12.69 -3.88
C GLN A 54 5.82 12.81 -3.79
N SER A 55 5.10 13.05 -4.89
CA SER A 55 3.63 13.07 -4.90
C SER A 55 3.00 11.71 -5.16
N ILE A 56 3.77 10.75 -5.71
CA ILE A 56 3.31 9.38 -5.98
C ILE A 56 3.31 8.57 -4.69
N ILE A 57 4.37 8.70 -3.88
CA ILE A 57 4.55 7.91 -2.65
C ILE A 57 3.34 8.05 -1.69
N PRO A 58 2.85 9.26 -1.33
CA PRO A 58 1.70 9.40 -0.47
C PRO A 58 0.43 8.77 -1.05
N LYS A 59 0.21 8.89 -2.37
CA LYS A 59 -0.95 8.27 -3.06
C LYS A 59 -0.86 6.75 -3.02
N THR A 60 0.33 6.19 -3.27
CA THR A 60 0.56 4.74 -3.21
C THR A 60 0.40 4.22 -1.79
N LEU A 61 0.89 4.92 -0.78
CA LEU A 61 0.73 4.51 0.61
C LEU A 61 -0.71 4.65 1.10
N GLU A 62 -1.42 5.70 0.68
CA GLU A 62 -2.86 5.88 0.96
C GLU A 62 -3.66 4.70 0.40
N MET A 63 -3.38 4.30 -0.84
CA MET A 63 -3.99 3.12 -1.45
C MET A 63 -3.62 1.83 -0.68
N LEU A 64 -2.34 1.62 -0.38
CA LEU A 64 -1.91 0.38 0.29
C LEU A 64 -2.42 0.24 1.73
N CYS A 65 -2.64 1.34 2.45
CA CYS A 65 -3.05 1.30 3.85
C CYS A 65 -4.56 1.31 4.04
N PHE A 66 -5.30 1.94 3.12
CA PHE A 66 -6.72 2.26 3.34
C PHE A 66 -7.65 1.75 2.25
N ASP A 67 -7.15 1.14 1.17
CA ASP A 67 -8.02 0.58 0.14
C ASP A 67 -8.67 -0.72 0.64
N SER A 68 -9.96 -0.64 0.95
CA SER A 68 -10.75 -1.77 1.43
C SER A 68 -10.95 -2.88 0.40
N SER A 69 -10.60 -2.64 -0.88
CA SER A 69 -10.62 -3.67 -1.91
C SER A 69 -9.43 -4.64 -1.83
N LEU A 70 -8.38 -4.30 -1.07
CA LEU A 70 -7.23 -5.16 -0.89
C LEU A 70 -7.52 -6.26 0.15
N SER A 71 -7.24 -7.52 -0.20
CA SER A 71 -7.31 -8.65 0.74
C SER A 71 -6.33 -8.53 1.90
N PHE A 72 -5.25 -7.76 1.72
CA PHE A 72 -4.13 -7.69 2.65
C PHE A 72 -3.88 -6.26 3.10
N HIS A 73 -3.81 -6.07 4.42
CA HIS A 73 -3.52 -4.80 5.06
C HIS A 73 -2.17 -4.86 5.76
N PHE A 74 -1.34 -3.86 5.53
CA PHE A 74 -0.01 -3.80 6.14
C PHE A 74 -0.10 -3.49 7.63
N THR A 75 0.79 -4.10 8.40
CA THR A 75 0.88 -3.81 9.82
C THR A 75 1.25 -2.34 10.05
N PRO A 76 0.72 -1.74 11.12
CA PRO A 76 1.25 -0.53 11.75
C PRO A 76 2.76 -0.29 11.60
N SER A 77 3.56 -1.26 12.04
CA SER A 77 5.01 -1.18 12.11
C SER A 77 5.67 -1.20 10.73
N PHE A 78 5.17 -2.02 9.81
CA PHE A 78 5.68 -2.04 8.44
C PHE A 78 5.35 -0.75 7.69
N SER A 79 4.12 -0.24 7.84
CA SER A 79 3.70 1.04 7.24
C SER A 79 4.56 2.20 7.74
N GLN A 80 4.86 2.25 9.04
CA GLN A 80 5.78 3.25 9.62
C GLN A 80 7.23 3.09 9.12
N SER A 81 7.72 1.84 9.01
CA SER A 81 9.08 1.56 8.50
C SER A 81 9.24 1.98 7.04
N LEU A 82 8.26 1.65 6.18
CA LEU A 82 8.20 2.11 4.79
C LEU A 82 8.26 3.63 4.72
N LEU A 83 7.41 4.28 5.51
CA LEU A 83 7.32 5.72 5.63
C LEU A 83 8.62 6.39 6.13
N GLY A 84 9.33 5.78 7.08
CA GLY A 84 10.61 6.24 7.59
C GLY A 84 11.72 6.18 6.54
N GLY A 85 11.72 5.14 5.69
CA GLY A 85 12.67 5.02 4.59
C GLY A 85 12.59 6.18 3.60
N PHE A 86 11.40 6.71 3.32
CA PHE A 86 11.20 7.82 2.35
C PHE A 86 11.60 9.20 2.87
N GLU A 87 11.70 9.40 4.18
CA GLU A 87 12.05 10.71 4.76
C GLU A 87 13.56 10.99 4.74
N GLY A 88 14.39 9.94 4.66
CA GLY A 88 15.85 10.09 4.76
C GLY A 88 16.62 9.89 3.44
N GLN A 89 16.05 9.18 2.46
CA GLN A 89 16.76 8.80 1.25
C GLN A 89 15.83 8.91 0.04
N LEU A 90 16.35 9.37 -1.10
CA LEU A 90 15.69 9.28 -2.42
C LEU A 90 15.56 7.80 -2.83
N LEU A 91 14.85 6.99 -2.03
CA LEU A 91 14.60 5.58 -2.33
C LEU A 91 13.81 5.52 -3.64
N PRO A 92 14.36 4.88 -4.68
CA PRO A 92 13.62 4.69 -5.91
C PRO A 92 12.30 3.96 -5.62
N ILE A 93 11.22 4.27 -6.36
CA ILE A 93 9.96 3.49 -6.31
C ILE A 93 10.22 1.99 -6.51
N ALA A 94 11.29 1.61 -7.21
CA ALA A 94 11.73 0.23 -7.34
C ALA A 94 12.00 -0.46 -5.99
N ASN A 95 12.52 0.28 -5.00
CA ASN A 95 12.75 -0.25 -3.65
C ASN A 95 11.43 -0.37 -2.88
N LEU A 96 10.50 0.58 -3.04
CA LEU A 96 9.14 0.46 -2.48
C LEU A 96 8.47 -0.83 -2.93
N LYS A 97 8.46 -1.06 -4.25
CA LYS A 97 7.86 -2.27 -4.84
C LYS A 97 8.51 -3.52 -4.27
N LYS A 98 9.85 -3.59 -4.20
CA LYS A 98 10.57 -4.74 -3.65
C LYS A 98 10.26 -4.97 -2.17
N SER A 99 10.22 -3.91 -1.36
CA SER A 99 9.88 -4.01 0.06
C SER A 99 8.47 -4.54 0.28
N ILE A 100 7.49 -4.05 -0.50
CA ILE A 100 6.12 -4.58 -0.48
C ILE A 100 6.10 -6.06 -0.90
N GLN A 101 6.76 -6.39 -2.00
CA GLN A 101 6.81 -7.78 -2.50
C GLN A 101 7.46 -8.73 -1.49
N TYR A 102 8.54 -8.30 -0.84
CA TYR A 102 9.23 -9.10 0.17
C TYR A 102 8.34 -9.30 1.40
N HIS A 103 7.67 -8.26 1.87
CA HIS A 103 6.80 -8.36 3.04
C HIS A 103 5.58 -9.25 2.77
N LEU A 104 4.95 -9.14 1.59
CA LEU A 104 3.88 -10.05 1.18
C LEU A 104 4.39 -11.49 1.14
N LEU A 105 5.54 -11.72 0.51
CA LEU A 105 6.15 -13.05 0.44
C LEU A 105 6.41 -13.61 1.84
N GLU A 106 7.00 -12.82 2.73
CA GLU A 106 7.28 -13.19 4.11
C GLU A 106 6.00 -13.54 4.88
N HIS A 107 4.97 -12.68 4.79
CA HIS A 107 3.68 -12.91 5.43
C HIS A 107 3.04 -14.23 4.96
N PHE A 108 2.83 -14.40 3.65
CA PHE A 108 2.18 -15.60 3.10
C PHE A 108 3.02 -16.87 3.24
N TYR A 109 4.34 -16.74 3.43
CA TYR A 109 5.20 -17.88 3.71
C TYR A 109 5.11 -18.36 5.16
N TRP A 110 5.08 -17.42 6.12
CA TRP A 110 5.09 -17.74 7.55
C TRP A 110 3.72 -17.97 8.15
N GLN A 111 2.66 -17.43 7.55
CA GLN A 111 1.30 -17.50 8.08
C GLN A 111 0.44 -18.45 7.21
N PRO A 112 0.28 -19.72 7.62
CA PRO A 112 -0.48 -20.71 6.84
C PRO A 112 -1.99 -20.43 6.79
N LEU A 113 -2.49 -19.54 7.64
CA LEU A 113 -3.90 -19.11 7.65
C LEU A 113 -4.16 -17.90 6.73
N SER A 114 -3.14 -17.29 6.14
CA SER A 114 -3.29 -16.10 5.27
C SER A 114 -4.14 -16.34 4.03
N PHE A 115 -4.41 -17.59 3.64
CA PHE A 115 -5.36 -17.87 2.56
C PHE A 115 -6.79 -17.39 2.91
N LEU A 116 -7.11 -17.26 4.21
CA LEU A 116 -8.39 -16.70 4.67
C LEU A 116 -8.52 -15.20 4.36
N CYS A 117 -7.42 -14.49 4.13
CA CYS A 117 -7.44 -13.09 3.67
C CYS A 117 -8.11 -12.96 2.30
N ASP A 118 -7.83 -13.90 1.39
CA ASP A 118 -8.50 -13.94 0.08
C ASP A 118 -9.96 -14.39 0.17
N SER A 119 -10.31 -15.20 1.17
CA SER A 119 -11.71 -15.56 1.42
C SER A 119 -12.58 -14.35 1.77
N ILE A 120 -12.00 -13.35 2.44
CA ILE A 120 -12.68 -12.09 2.77
C ILE A 120 -13.02 -11.30 1.50
N SER A 121 -12.05 -11.10 0.61
CA SER A 121 -12.25 -10.30 -0.60
C SER A 121 -13.10 -11.00 -1.66
N SER A 122 -12.98 -12.32 -1.78
CA SER A 122 -13.71 -13.13 -2.76
C SER A 122 -15.11 -13.55 -2.30
N GLY A 123 -15.48 -13.28 -1.03
CA GLY A 123 -16.78 -13.64 -0.48
C GLY A 123 -16.96 -15.14 -0.23
N THR A 124 -15.87 -15.92 -0.22
CA THR A 124 -15.89 -17.38 -0.02
C THR A 124 -15.65 -17.81 1.43
N ILE A 125 -15.61 -16.87 2.39
CA ILE A 125 -15.40 -17.09 3.84
C ILE A 125 -16.02 -18.40 4.35
N ARG A 126 -17.33 -18.57 4.15
CA ARG A 126 -18.07 -19.74 4.63
C ARG A 126 -17.61 -21.06 4.03
N LYS A 127 -17.24 -21.06 2.75
CA LYS A 127 -16.75 -22.26 2.05
C LYS A 127 -15.38 -22.65 2.58
N ASP A 128 -14.49 -21.66 2.72
CA ASP A 128 -13.09 -21.89 3.06
C ASP A 128 -12.94 -22.30 4.53
N ILE A 129 -13.70 -21.67 5.44
CA ILE A 129 -13.77 -22.09 6.85
C ILE A 129 -14.27 -23.53 6.99
N LYS A 130 -15.30 -23.92 6.23
CA LYS A 130 -15.81 -25.30 6.27
C LYS A 130 -14.74 -26.29 5.83
N SER A 131 -13.89 -25.91 4.87
CA SER A 131 -12.82 -26.75 4.34
C SER A 131 -11.56 -26.84 5.21
N LEU A 132 -11.47 -26.07 6.29
CA LEU A 132 -10.32 -26.09 7.21
C LEU A 132 -10.03 -27.50 7.72
N SER A 133 -8.76 -27.92 7.62
CA SER A 133 -8.26 -29.14 8.24
C SER A 133 -8.20 -29.00 9.76
N LYS A 134 -8.04 -30.12 10.48
CA LYS A 134 -7.89 -30.09 11.94
C LYS A 134 -6.69 -29.26 12.38
N ASP A 135 -5.54 -29.42 11.71
CA ASP A 135 -4.33 -28.66 12.03
C ASP A 135 -4.54 -27.16 11.86
N GLN A 136 -5.28 -26.74 10.82
CA GLN A 136 -5.60 -25.32 10.62
C GLN A 136 -6.58 -24.78 11.68
N VAL A 137 -7.50 -25.61 12.16
CA VAL A 137 -8.39 -25.25 13.28
C VAL A 137 -7.58 -25.07 14.56
N GLU A 138 -6.59 -25.93 14.84
CA GLU A 138 -5.67 -25.74 15.96
C GLU A 138 -4.81 -24.49 15.81
N MET A 139 -4.38 -24.15 14.59
CA MET A 139 -3.69 -22.88 14.33
C MET A 139 -4.57 -21.67 14.66
N ILE A 140 -5.86 -21.71 14.32
CA ILE A 140 -6.81 -20.66 14.71
C ILE A 140 -6.93 -20.61 16.23
N ARG A 141 -7.11 -21.75 16.89
CA ARG A 141 -7.25 -21.86 18.36
C ARG A 141 -6.02 -21.32 19.10
N SER A 142 -4.84 -21.53 18.54
CA SER A 142 -3.57 -21.09 19.12
C SER A 142 -3.14 -19.68 18.70
N SER A 143 -3.91 -19.00 17.85
CA SER A 143 -3.61 -17.62 17.48
C SER A 143 -3.69 -16.68 18.70
N PRO A 144 -2.80 -15.69 18.83
CA PRO A 144 -2.79 -14.79 20.00
C PRO A 144 -4.12 -14.06 20.23
N SER A 145 -4.77 -13.63 19.15
CA SER A 145 -6.07 -12.96 19.20
C SER A 145 -7.18 -13.89 19.69
N MET A 146 -7.20 -15.14 19.22
CA MET A 146 -8.17 -16.13 19.70
C MET A 146 -7.91 -16.50 21.16
N MET A 147 -6.64 -16.69 21.56
CA MET A 147 -6.30 -16.96 22.96
C MET A 147 -6.79 -15.83 23.87
N SER A 148 -6.53 -14.56 23.51
CA SER A 148 -7.01 -13.41 24.28
C SER A 148 -8.55 -13.35 24.35
N TYR A 149 -9.24 -13.66 23.24
CA TYR A 149 -10.71 -13.74 23.23
C TYR A 149 -11.23 -14.85 24.15
N VAL A 150 -10.65 -16.04 24.09
CA VAL A 150 -11.00 -17.21 24.91
C VAL A 150 -10.81 -16.95 26.41
N GLU A 151 -9.82 -16.13 26.77
CA GLU A 151 -9.62 -15.68 28.16
C GLU A 151 -10.73 -14.73 28.64
N SER A 152 -11.29 -13.92 27.75
CA SER A 152 -12.30 -12.91 28.08
C SER A 152 -13.74 -13.44 28.21
N VAL A 153 -14.05 -14.61 27.65
CA VAL A 153 -15.40 -15.19 27.64
C VAL A 153 -15.70 -16.04 28.90
N ASP A 154 -16.97 -16.42 29.07
CA ASP A 154 -17.40 -17.28 30.17
C ASP A 154 -16.93 -18.73 30.03
N PHE A 155 -17.18 -19.54 31.06
CA PHE A 155 -16.68 -20.91 31.12
C PHE A 155 -17.27 -21.83 30.03
N GLU A 156 -18.56 -21.71 29.74
CA GLU A 156 -19.23 -22.57 28.75
C GLU A 156 -18.78 -22.22 27.33
N GLU A 157 -18.69 -20.93 27.00
CA GLU A 157 -18.18 -20.46 25.71
C GLU A 157 -16.70 -20.82 25.53
N ARG A 158 -15.88 -20.65 26.57
CA ARG A 158 -14.48 -21.08 26.57
C ARG A 158 -14.35 -22.56 26.26
N LYS A 159 -15.14 -23.40 26.93
CA LYS A 159 -15.13 -24.85 26.73
C LYS A 159 -15.52 -25.19 25.29
N ALA A 160 -16.55 -24.56 24.75
CA ALA A 160 -16.99 -24.78 23.38
C ALA A 160 -15.90 -24.39 22.36
N LEU A 161 -15.25 -23.23 22.51
CA LEU A 161 -14.17 -22.77 21.62
C LEU A 161 -12.94 -23.69 21.65
N LEU A 162 -12.64 -24.29 22.80
CA LEU A 162 -11.48 -25.18 22.96
C LEU A 162 -11.74 -26.63 22.56
N GLN A 163 -12.99 -27.11 22.64
CA GLN A 163 -13.31 -28.53 22.46
C GLN A 163 -14.15 -28.84 21.22
N ASP A 164 -14.92 -27.87 20.70
CA ASP A 164 -15.79 -28.05 19.55
C ASP A 164 -15.27 -27.29 18.32
N ASP A 165 -14.70 -28.03 17.37
CA ASP A 165 -14.20 -27.50 16.10
C ASP A 165 -15.31 -26.81 15.28
N SER A 166 -16.56 -27.30 15.37
CA SER A 166 -17.68 -26.72 14.62
C SER A 166 -18.07 -25.37 15.18
N HIS A 167 -18.08 -25.25 16.52
CA HIS A 167 -18.32 -23.98 17.21
C HIS A 167 -17.23 -22.96 16.90
N LEU A 168 -15.95 -23.36 17.00
CA LEU A 168 -14.82 -22.50 16.67
C LEU A 168 -14.87 -22.02 15.21
N LYS A 169 -15.20 -22.90 14.26
CA LYS A 169 -15.38 -22.53 12.84
C LYS A 169 -16.52 -21.53 12.65
N ALA A 170 -17.65 -21.72 13.32
CA ALA A 170 -18.77 -20.78 13.23
C ALA A 170 -18.37 -19.40 13.77
N LYS A 171 -17.62 -19.36 14.87
CA LYS A 171 -17.16 -18.10 15.47
C LYS A 171 -16.07 -17.41 14.63
N ALA A 172 -15.16 -18.19 14.04
CA ALA A 172 -14.19 -17.66 13.07
C ALA A 172 -14.89 -17.03 11.85
N GLU A 173 -16.01 -17.61 11.38
CA GLU A 173 -16.79 -17.03 10.26
C GLU A 173 -17.38 -15.67 10.63
N GLU A 174 -17.88 -15.53 11.86
CA GLU A 174 -18.36 -14.25 12.40
C GLU A 174 -17.22 -13.22 12.46
N PHE A 175 -16.08 -13.58 13.04
CA PHE A 175 -14.94 -12.67 13.14
C PHE A 175 -14.39 -12.21 11.80
N LEU A 176 -14.27 -13.09 10.81
CA LEU A 176 -13.80 -12.67 9.48
C LEU A 176 -14.78 -11.70 8.81
N LYS A 177 -16.10 -11.83 9.05
CA LYS A 177 -17.10 -10.86 8.58
C LYS A 177 -16.99 -9.53 9.31
N ASP A 178 -16.78 -9.56 10.63
CA ASP A 178 -16.61 -8.34 11.42
C ASP A 178 -15.35 -7.58 11.00
N ILE A 179 -14.25 -8.30 10.73
CA ILE A 179 -13.02 -7.72 10.19
C ILE A 179 -13.28 -7.09 8.81
N GLN A 180 -14.03 -7.78 7.93
CA GLN A 180 -14.40 -7.22 6.63
C GLN A 180 -15.18 -5.91 6.77
N LEU A 181 -16.20 -5.88 7.63
CA LEU A 181 -17.00 -4.69 7.89
C LEU A 181 -16.17 -3.57 8.50
N PHE A 182 -15.26 -3.89 9.41
CA PHE A 182 -14.33 -2.95 10.00
C PHE A 182 -13.51 -2.23 8.93
N TYR A 183 -12.81 -2.98 8.05
CA TYR A 183 -11.99 -2.38 6.99
C TYR A 183 -12.81 -1.60 5.95
N GLN A 184 -14.01 -2.07 5.60
CA GLN A 184 -14.94 -1.33 4.74
C GLN A 184 -15.39 0.01 5.36
N SER A 185 -15.53 0.07 6.69
CA SER A 185 -15.88 1.30 7.40
C SER A 185 -14.67 2.21 7.66
N LEU A 186 -13.47 1.62 7.75
CA LEU A 186 -12.23 2.33 8.07
C LEU A 186 -11.83 3.28 6.93
N GLU A 187 -11.91 2.83 5.68
CA GLU A 187 -11.56 3.65 4.52
C GLU A 187 -12.31 5.00 4.46
N PRO A 188 -13.66 5.04 4.46
CA PRO A 188 -14.40 6.30 4.42
C PRO A 188 -14.20 7.12 5.70
N ALA A 189 -14.04 6.48 6.88
CA ALA A 189 -13.77 7.18 8.13
C ALA A 189 -12.42 7.90 8.09
N VAL A 190 -11.37 7.22 7.63
CA VAL A 190 -10.02 7.79 7.46
C VAL A 190 -10.02 8.91 6.43
N LYS A 191 -10.68 8.73 5.28
CA LYS A 191 -10.82 9.79 4.27
C LYS A 191 -11.53 11.01 4.83
N THR A 192 -12.59 10.81 5.61
CA THR A 192 -13.35 11.89 6.25
C THR A 192 -12.49 12.63 7.28
N LEU A 193 -11.81 11.89 8.16
CA LEU A 193 -10.84 12.45 9.11
C LEU A 193 -9.74 13.24 8.40
N TYR A 194 -9.19 12.69 7.32
CA TYR A 194 -8.19 13.36 6.51
C TYR A 194 -8.70 14.69 5.94
N ILE A 195 -9.92 14.71 5.38
CA ILE A 195 -10.53 15.95 4.87
C ILE A 195 -10.77 16.94 6.01
N LEU A 196 -11.33 16.51 7.14
CA LEU A 196 -11.68 17.37 8.27
C LEU A 196 -10.45 17.98 8.95
N LEU A 197 -9.43 17.17 9.21
CA LEU A 197 -8.21 17.61 9.89
C LEU A 197 -7.33 18.48 8.99
N TYR A 198 -7.33 18.23 7.68
CA TYR A 198 -6.31 18.78 6.79
C TYR A 198 -6.81 19.74 5.71
N ARG A 199 -8.08 20.17 5.77
CA ARG A 199 -8.63 21.24 4.91
C ARG A 199 -7.93 22.59 5.09
N LYS A 200 -7.16 22.81 6.16
CA LYS A 200 -6.70 24.16 6.56
C LYS A 200 -5.18 24.38 6.74
N THR A 201 -4.32 23.36 6.82
CA THR A 201 -2.90 23.56 7.17
C THR A 201 -1.92 22.64 6.42
N SER A 202 -0.87 23.23 5.84
CA SER A 202 0.39 22.66 5.28
C SER A 202 0.37 21.78 4.01
N LYS A 203 1.43 21.95 3.20
CA LYS A 203 1.73 21.35 1.88
C LYS A 203 2.22 19.89 1.94
N ASP A 204 2.53 19.35 3.11
CA ASP A 204 3.16 18.03 3.24
C ASP A 204 2.13 16.92 3.48
N LYS A 205 1.81 16.14 2.43
CA LYS A 205 0.89 15.00 2.51
C LYS A 205 1.47 13.81 3.27
N LEU A 206 2.79 13.64 3.28
CA LEU A 206 3.45 12.48 3.86
C LEU A 206 3.42 12.55 5.40
N ALA A 207 3.72 13.71 5.96
CA ALA A 207 3.64 13.96 7.40
C ALA A 207 2.22 13.72 7.96
N LYS A 208 1.18 14.07 7.19
CA LYS A 208 -0.22 13.85 7.56
C LYS A 208 -0.60 12.37 7.60
N LEU A 209 -0.15 11.61 6.60
CA LEU A 209 -0.38 10.17 6.53
C LEU A 209 0.34 9.45 7.68
N LYS A 210 1.54 9.89 8.04
CA LYS A 210 2.28 9.41 9.21
C LYS A 210 1.53 9.59 10.52
N MET A 211 1.03 10.80 10.77
CA MET A 211 0.27 11.13 11.98
C MET A 211 -1.03 10.31 12.08
N LEU A 212 -1.71 10.11 10.95
CA LEU A 212 -2.94 9.37 10.91
C LEU A 212 -2.68 7.87 11.12
N LEU A 213 -1.62 7.33 10.50
CA LEU A 213 -1.17 5.98 10.78
C LEU A 213 -0.76 5.84 12.24
N SER A 214 0.06 6.73 12.81
CA SER A 214 0.48 6.65 14.21
C SER A 214 -0.72 6.59 15.17
N TYR A 215 -1.74 7.42 14.93
CA TYR A 215 -2.98 7.40 15.70
C TYR A 215 -3.73 6.05 15.60
N ILE A 216 -3.87 5.52 14.38
CA ILE A 216 -4.48 4.20 14.17
C ILE A 216 -3.64 3.12 14.86
N THR A 217 -2.31 3.15 14.69
CA THR A 217 -1.39 2.16 15.27
C THR A 217 -1.35 2.18 16.80
N GLU A 218 -1.56 3.34 17.42
CA GLU A 218 -1.63 3.47 18.89
C GLU A 218 -2.98 2.98 19.43
N SER A 219 -4.05 3.12 18.64
CA SER A 219 -5.38 2.63 18.99
C SER A 219 -5.57 1.13 18.76
N GLN A 220 -4.89 0.58 17.74
CA GLN A 220 -4.85 -0.85 17.44
C GLN A 220 -3.79 -1.46 18.36
N GLY A 221 -4.22 -1.89 19.56
CA GLY A 221 -3.42 -2.77 20.41
C GLY A 221 -2.81 -3.89 19.56
N LYS A 222 -1.62 -4.34 19.96
CA LYS A 222 -0.63 -5.12 19.18
C LYS A 222 -1.11 -6.37 18.43
N ASP A 223 -2.38 -6.75 18.44
CA ASP A 223 -2.82 -8.12 18.24
C ASP A 223 -4.05 -8.22 17.31
N PHE A 224 -3.89 -7.86 16.04
CA PHE A 224 -4.72 -8.43 14.98
C PHE A 224 -3.81 -8.94 13.86
N TYR A 225 -3.37 -10.19 14.03
CA TYR A 225 -2.71 -10.96 12.99
C TYR A 225 -3.63 -12.11 12.61
N VAL A 226 -4.11 -12.08 11.37
CA VAL A 226 -4.44 -13.26 10.58
C VAL A 226 -3.40 -13.31 9.47
#